data_AF-A0A7C2PU57-F1
#
_entry.id   AF-A0A7C2PU57-F1
#
_cell.length_a   1.000
_cell.length_b   1.000
_cell.length_c   1.000
_cell.angle_alpha   90.00
_cell.angle_beta   90.00
_cell.angle_gamma   90.00
#
_symmetry.space_group_name_H-M   'P 1'
#
loop_
_entity.id
_entity.type
_entity.pdbx_description
1 polymer ?
#
loop_
_entity_poly.entity_id
_entity_poly.type
_entity_poly.pdbx_seq_one_letter_code
_entity_poly.pdbx_strand_id
1 'polypeptide(L)'
;QRLESLISKGGDKRAHMIQFSATPIPRTQAMMDSALLDVSLITTTPFEKNITTQTISKPDFPALLAHIKAEIAQEHQVLIIYPLVEESSEVPYQSLEESRGFWESKFEDVYVTHGKDRDKEEVLLEFREKGNILLATTVVEVGISLPKLTLIVIVGAERLGLATLHQLRGRVGRNGLKSWCYLYSNAPANERLVQFSQTTNGFDIAKLDLKFRNSGDILDGTIQSGQKFRWLDMAEDEAVVAAAQRRVSSIVSQSS
;
A
#
# COMPACT_ATOMS: atom_id res chain seq x y z
N GLN A 1 23.19 11.34 10.29
CA GLN A 1 24.35 10.47 10.58
C GLN A 1 24.18 9.20 9.74
N ARG A 2 25.11 8.90 8.84
CA ARG A 2 25.02 7.76 7.90
C ARG A 2 25.10 6.46 8.69
N LEU A 3 24.18 5.51 8.46
CA LEU A 3 24.19 4.18 9.09
C LEU A 3 25.57 3.48 8.98
N GLU A 4 26.34 3.79 7.94
CA GLU A 4 27.72 3.33 7.73
C GLU A 4 28.64 3.60 8.93
N SER A 5 28.47 4.74 9.63
CA SER A 5 29.35 5.12 10.74
C SER A 5 29.08 4.34 12.03
N LEU A 6 27.92 3.68 12.15
CA LEU A 6 27.58 2.88 13.34
C LEU A 6 28.11 1.45 13.27
N ILE A 7 28.38 0.94 12.06
CA ILE A 7 28.76 -0.48 11.84
C ILE A 7 30.27 -0.63 11.63
N SER A 8 30.93 0.41 11.10
CA SER A 8 32.38 0.40 10.86
C SER A 8 33.17 0.86 12.08
N LYS A 9 33.33 -0.01 13.09
CA LYS A 9 34.40 0.16 14.09
C LYS A 9 35.74 -0.26 13.49
N GLY A 10 36.44 0.68 12.84
CA GLY A 10 37.90 0.68 12.73
C GLY A 10 38.59 -0.50 12.03
N GLY A 11 38.03 -1.04 10.95
CA GLY A 11 38.71 -2.06 10.15
C GLY A 11 38.39 -1.96 8.66
N ASP A 12 39.29 -2.48 7.83
CA ASP A 12 39.27 -2.45 6.34
C ASP A 12 38.16 -3.32 5.70
N LYS A 13 37.15 -3.71 6.49
CA LYS A 13 36.04 -4.58 6.07
C LYS A 13 34.72 -3.82 6.17
N ARG A 14 34.05 -3.61 5.03
CA ARG A 14 32.72 -3.01 4.96
C ARG A 14 31.64 -4.09 5.01
N ALA A 15 30.54 -3.82 5.70
CA ALA A 15 29.38 -4.71 5.72
C ALA A 15 28.60 -4.58 4.40
N HIS A 16 28.15 -5.70 3.83
CA HIS A 16 27.17 -5.68 2.75
C HIS A 16 25.80 -5.28 3.31
N MET A 17 25.17 -4.28 2.69
CA MET A 17 23.83 -3.82 3.06
C MET A 17 22.86 -4.18 1.94
N ILE A 18 21.79 -4.88 2.29
CA ILE A 18 20.70 -5.23 1.37
C ILE A 18 19.41 -4.65 1.96
N GLN A 19 18.69 -3.87 1.16
CA GLN A 19 17.40 -3.28 1.53
C GLN A 19 16.32 -3.78 0.58
N PHE A 20 15.21 -4.29 1.12
CA PHE A 20 14.04 -4.70 0.35
C PHE A 20 12.94 -3.65 0.51
N SER A 21 12.23 -3.34 -0.58
CA SER A 21 11.02 -2.51 -0.53
C SER A 21 9.99 -3.02 -1.52
N ALA A 22 8.74 -3.13 -1.08
CA ALA A 22 7.62 -3.52 -1.94
C ALA A 22 7.16 -2.37 -2.86
N THR A 23 7.40 -1.12 -2.43
CA THR A 23 7.13 0.09 -3.19
C THR A 23 8.35 1.00 -3.07
N PRO A 24 9.01 1.43 -4.15
CA PRO A 24 10.13 2.35 -4.03
C PRO A 24 9.60 3.65 -3.39
N ILE A 25 10.05 3.95 -2.18
CA ILE A 25 9.72 5.21 -1.51
C ILE A 25 10.26 6.34 -2.41
N PRO A 26 9.58 7.49 -2.57
CA PRO A 26 10.02 8.55 -3.48
C PRO A 26 11.50 8.97 -3.34
N ARG A 27 12.04 8.95 -2.10
CA ARG A 27 13.46 9.16 -1.84
C ARG A 27 14.34 8.02 -2.35
N THR A 28 13.90 6.77 -2.19
CA THR A 28 14.57 5.60 -2.73
C THR A 28 14.53 5.62 -4.25
N GLN A 29 13.38 5.92 -4.87
CA GLN A 29 13.27 6.10 -6.32
C GLN A 29 14.27 7.15 -6.83
N ALA A 30 14.32 8.34 -6.22
CA ALA A 30 15.32 9.36 -6.55
C ALA A 30 16.79 8.90 -6.32
N MET A 31 17.03 7.99 -5.37
CA MET A 31 18.35 7.39 -5.14
C MET A 31 18.69 6.31 -6.18
N MET A 32 17.70 5.52 -6.63
CA MET A 32 17.81 4.60 -7.75
C MET A 32 18.13 5.39 -9.03
N ASP A 33 17.40 6.48 -9.27
CA ASP A 33 17.55 7.37 -10.43
C ASP A 33 18.84 8.23 -10.37
N SER A 34 19.53 8.30 -9.22
CA SER A 34 20.83 8.98 -9.10
C SER A 34 22.03 8.03 -9.12
N ALA A 35 21.81 6.72 -9.35
CA ALA A 35 22.86 5.69 -9.40
C ALA A 35 23.77 5.64 -8.16
N LEU A 36 23.29 6.13 -7.01
CA LEU A 36 24.00 6.07 -5.72
C LEU A 36 23.86 4.70 -5.03
N LEU A 37 23.00 3.82 -5.55
CA LEU A 37 22.74 2.48 -5.07
C LEU A 37 22.74 1.52 -6.27
N ASP A 38 23.36 0.34 -6.13
CA ASP A 38 23.12 -0.78 -7.03
C ASP A 38 21.74 -1.36 -6.74
N VAL A 39 20.88 -1.39 -7.75
CA VAL A 39 19.47 -1.76 -7.62
C VAL A 39 19.21 -3.01 -8.45
N SER A 40 18.67 -4.04 -7.81
CA SER A 40 18.11 -5.19 -8.51
C SER A 40 16.59 -5.13 -8.46
N LEU A 41 15.95 -5.25 -9.62
CA LEU A 41 14.51 -5.14 -9.77
C LEU A 41 13.90 -6.53 -10.02
N ILE A 42 13.00 -6.94 -9.14
CA ILE A 42 12.17 -8.12 -9.35
C ILE A 42 10.85 -7.64 -9.94
N THR A 43 10.72 -7.74 -11.27
CA THR A 43 9.57 -7.21 -12.03
C THR A 43 8.47 -8.26 -12.27
N THR A 44 8.80 -9.54 -12.09
CA THR A 44 7.87 -10.67 -12.35
C THR A 44 7.36 -11.28 -11.06
N THR A 45 6.07 -11.60 -11.03
CA THR A 45 5.47 -12.41 -9.97
C THR A 45 5.45 -13.89 -10.37
N PRO A 46 5.60 -14.83 -9.42
CA PRO A 46 5.57 -16.27 -9.74
C PRO A 46 4.21 -16.76 -10.26
N PHE A 47 3.15 -15.98 -10.07
CA PHE A 47 1.81 -16.21 -10.58
C PHE A 47 1.17 -14.86 -10.95
N GLU A 48 0.34 -14.86 -11.98
CA GLU A 48 -0.39 -13.66 -12.38
C GLU A 48 -1.43 -13.30 -11.31
N LYS A 49 -1.33 -12.08 -10.78
CA LYS A 49 -2.30 -11.57 -9.80
C LYS A 49 -3.47 -10.93 -10.52
N ASN A 50 -4.62 -11.60 -10.53
CA ASN A 50 -5.86 -11.05 -11.08
C ASN A 50 -6.68 -10.38 -9.96
N ILE A 51 -6.34 -9.12 -9.64
CA ILE A 51 -7.03 -8.31 -8.63
C ILE A 51 -7.84 -7.22 -9.34
N THR A 52 -9.16 -7.38 -9.38
CA THR A 52 -10.07 -6.35 -9.89
C THR A 52 -10.19 -5.24 -8.84
N THR A 53 -9.76 -4.02 -9.16
CA THR A 53 -9.82 -2.88 -8.24
C THR A 53 -10.94 -1.93 -8.67
N GLN A 54 -11.83 -1.55 -7.75
CA GLN A 54 -12.95 -0.66 -8.04
C GLN A 54 -13.13 0.37 -6.92
N THR A 55 -13.33 1.64 -7.31
CA THR A 55 -13.79 2.68 -6.39
C THR A 55 -15.30 2.61 -6.23
N ILE A 56 -15.76 2.61 -4.98
CA ILE A 56 -17.18 2.51 -4.63
C ILE A 56 -17.56 3.59 -3.63
N SER A 57 -18.85 3.87 -3.56
CA SER A 57 -19.44 4.87 -2.68
C SER A 57 -20.70 4.32 -2.00
N LYS A 58 -21.38 5.16 -1.20
CA LYS A 58 -22.57 4.76 -0.44
C LYS A 58 -23.68 4.08 -1.29
N PRO A 59 -24.02 4.53 -2.51
CA PRO A 59 -25.01 3.87 -3.36
C PRO A 59 -24.63 2.44 -3.78
N ASP A 60 -23.33 2.13 -3.85
CA ASP A 60 -22.82 0.83 -4.28
C ASP A 60 -22.79 -0.20 -3.13
N PHE A 61 -22.98 0.25 -1.89
CA PHE A 61 -22.87 -0.57 -0.69
C PHE A 61 -23.79 -1.81 -0.69
N PRO A 62 -25.05 -1.75 -1.16
CA PRO A 62 -25.89 -2.95 -1.28
C PRO A 62 -25.31 -4.00 -2.23
N ALA A 63 -24.70 -3.57 -3.34
CA ALA A 63 -24.06 -4.48 -4.29
C ALA A 63 -22.78 -5.10 -3.69
N LEU A 64 -22.01 -4.30 -2.94
CA LEU A 64 -20.86 -4.81 -2.17
C LEU A 64 -21.30 -5.91 -1.19
N LEU A 65 -22.37 -5.69 -0.42
CA LEU A 65 -22.86 -6.70 0.53
C LEU A 65 -23.28 -8.00 -0.15
N ALA A 66 -23.95 -7.91 -1.31
CA ALA A 66 -24.31 -9.09 -2.09
C ALA A 66 -23.07 -9.84 -2.58
N HIS A 67 -22.03 -9.11 -3.01
CA HIS A 67 -20.79 -9.72 -3.46
C HIS A 67 -19.99 -10.37 -2.32
N ILE A 68 -19.90 -9.72 -1.16
CA ILE A 68 -19.30 -10.31 0.05
C ILE A 68 -19.97 -11.65 0.40
N LYS A 69 -21.31 -11.71 0.35
CA LYS A 69 -22.05 -12.96 0.57
C LYS A 69 -21.69 -14.04 -0.45
N ALA A 70 -21.54 -13.68 -1.72
CA ALA A 70 -21.19 -14.61 -2.78
C ALA A 70 -19.75 -15.16 -2.62
N GLU A 71 -18.81 -14.34 -2.14
CA GLU A 71 -17.45 -14.77 -1.84
C GLU A 71 -17.40 -15.71 -0.63
N ILE A 72 -18.10 -15.37 0.46
CA ILE A 72 -18.19 -16.23 1.64
C ILE A 72 -18.83 -17.58 1.29
N ALA A 73 -19.84 -17.60 0.42
CA ALA A 73 -20.47 -18.84 -0.05
C ALA A 73 -19.52 -19.76 -0.86
N GLN A 74 -18.40 -19.22 -1.36
CA GLN A 74 -17.32 -19.98 -2.01
C GLN A 74 -16.20 -20.38 -1.03
N GLU A 75 -16.44 -20.28 0.27
CA GLU A 75 -15.43 -20.47 1.33
C GLU A 75 -14.24 -19.51 1.26
N HIS A 76 -14.44 -18.35 0.61
CA HIS A 76 -13.46 -17.28 0.60
C HIS A 76 -13.64 -16.35 1.80
N GLN A 77 -12.58 -15.62 2.11
CA GLN A 77 -12.50 -14.73 3.27
C GLN A 77 -12.40 -13.27 2.84
N VAL A 78 -12.99 -12.40 3.67
CA VAL A 78 -13.09 -10.97 3.40
C VAL A 78 -12.35 -10.16 4.46
N LEU A 79 -11.60 -9.15 4.02
CA LEU A 79 -10.90 -8.20 4.88
C LEU A 79 -11.51 -6.81 4.71
N ILE A 80 -11.90 -6.16 5.81
CA ILE A 80 -12.47 -4.81 5.80
C ILE A 80 -11.59 -3.92 6.66
N ILE A 81 -10.95 -2.95 6.01
CA ILE A 81 -10.01 -2.02 6.63
C ILE A 81 -10.72 -0.72 6.96
N TYR A 82 -10.69 -0.36 8.23
CA TYR A 82 -11.19 0.90 8.77
C TYR A 82 -10.04 1.88 9.02
N PRO A 83 -10.27 3.20 8.82
CA PRO A 83 -9.27 4.22 9.04
C PRO A 83 -9.02 4.49 10.54
N LEU A 84 -10.00 4.18 11.40
CA LEU A 84 -9.98 4.47 12.84
C LEU A 84 -10.52 3.29 13.65
N VAL A 85 -10.01 3.14 14.88
CA VAL A 85 -10.53 2.16 15.86
C VAL A 85 -11.79 2.70 16.52
N GLU A 86 -11.73 3.93 17.02
CA GLU A 86 -12.78 4.64 17.77
C GLU A 86 -13.32 5.84 16.97
N GLU A 87 -14.49 6.35 17.35
CA GLU A 87 -15.14 7.49 16.71
C GLU A 87 -14.27 8.76 16.78
N SER A 88 -14.30 9.56 15.71
CA SER A 88 -13.64 10.86 15.65
C SER A 88 -14.53 11.86 14.95
N SER A 89 -14.68 13.06 15.53
CA SER A 89 -15.37 14.18 14.91
C SER A 89 -14.63 14.76 13.69
N GLU A 90 -13.34 14.46 13.55
CA GLU A 90 -12.49 14.98 12.47
C GLU A 90 -12.56 14.10 11.21
N VAL A 91 -12.96 12.84 11.34
CA VAL A 91 -12.96 11.86 10.24
C VAL A 91 -14.40 11.46 9.95
N PRO A 92 -14.96 11.81 8.79
CA PRO A 92 -16.36 11.55 8.45
C PRO A 92 -16.58 10.09 7.99
N TYR A 93 -16.07 9.13 8.76
CA TYR A 93 -16.22 7.70 8.54
C TYR A 93 -16.54 6.99 9.85
N GLN A 94 -17.35 5.95 9.76
CA GLN A 94 -17.59 5.07 10.90
C GLN A 94 -16.27 4.43 11.34
N SER A 95 -16.10 4.33 12.66
CA SER A 95 -15.01 3.60 13.26
C SER A 95 -15.22 2.08 13.16
N LEU A 96 -14.14 1.33 13.38
CA LEU A 96 -14.18 -0.13 13.43
C LEU A 96 -15.18 -0.62 14.50
N GLU A 97 -15.16 -0.04 15.70
CA GLU A 97 -16.04 -0.42 16.80
C GLU A 97 -17.52 -0.13 16.50
N GLU A 98 -17.85 1.03 15.91
CA GLU A 98 -19.22 1.34 15.50
C GLU A 98 -19.75 0.40 14.41
N SER A 99 -18.86 -0.06 13.52
CA SER A 99 -19.24 -0.92 12.41
C SER A 99 -19.39 -2.39 12.81
N ARG A 100 -18.78 -2.82 13.92
CA ARG A 100 -18.75 -4.23 14.37
C ARG A 100 -20.16 -4.82 14.44
N GLY A 101 -21.06 -4.15 15.16
CA GLY A 101 -22.42 -4.65 15.37
C GLY A 101 -23.22 -4.78 14.06
N PHE A 102 -22.95 -3.93 13.06
CA PHE A 102 -23.57 -4.07 11.74
C PHE A 102 -23.12 -5.37 11.05
N TRP A 103 -21.81 -5.64 11.01
CA TRP A 103 -21.27 -6.83 10.35
C TRP A 103 -21.68 -8.12 11.06
N GLU A 104 -21.59 -8.17 12.39
CA GLU A 104 -22.03 -9.31 13.21
C GLU A 104 -23.53 -9.60 13.07
N SER A 105 -24.36 -8.58 12.84
CA SER A 105 -25.80 -8.78 12.60
C SER A 105 -26.12 -9.37 11.21
N LYS A 106 -25.17 -9.32 10.27
CA LYS A 106 -25.38 -9.68 8.86
C LYS A 106 -24.62 -10.93 8.42
N PHE A 107 -23.56 -11.29 9.13
CA PHE A 107 -22.64 -12.36 8.80
C PHE A 107 -22.22 -13.12 10.05
N GLU A 108 -22.00 -14.42 9.89
CA GLU A 108 -21.43 -15.29 10.92
C GLU A 108 -19.90 -15.26 10.84
N ASP A 109 -19.23 -15.68 11.92
CA ASP A 109 -17.76 -15.76 12.01
C ASP A 109 -17.04 -14.45 11.64
N VAL A 110 -17.53 -13.33 12.18
CA VAL A 110 -16.91 -12.01 12.07
C VAL A 110 -15.86 -11.86 13.17
N TYR A 111 -14.62 -11.62 12.75
CA TYR A 111 -13.47 -11.39 13.63
C TYR A 111 -13.04 -9.94 13.57
N VAL A 112 -12.49 -9.43 14.66
CA VAL A 112 -12.07 -8.03 14.75
C VAL A 112 -10.71 -7.92 15.41
N THR A 113 -9.82 -7.12 14.83
CA THR A 113 -8.52 -6.82 15.45
C THR A 113 -8.02 -5.42 15.08
N HIS A 114 -7.28 -4.78 15.96
CA HIS A 114 -6.62 -3.51 15.69
C HIS A 114 -5.19 -3.45 16.22
N GLY A 115 -4.46 -2.41 15.82
CA GLY A 115 -3.03 -2.24 16.11
C GLY A 115 -2.61 -2.24 17.59
N LYS A 116 -3.54 -2.26 18.55
CA LYS A 116 -3.25 -2.22 20.00
C LYS A 116 -3.57 -3.54 20.73
N ASP A 117 -4.19 -4.53 20.08
CA ASP A 117 -4.56 -5.76 20.80
C ASP A 117 -3.32 -6.55 21.21
N ARG A 118 -3.40 -7.22 22.35
CA ARG A 118 -2.36 -8.15 22.79
C ARG A 118 -2.48 -9.51 22.09
N ASP A 119 -3.71 -9.88 21.71
CA ASP A 119 -4.05 -11.24 21.26
C ASP A 119 -4.28 -11.31 19.74
N LYS A 120 -3.73 -10.35 18.97
CA LYS A 120 -3.94 -10.27 17.51
C LYS A 120 -3.58 -11.56 16.78
N GLU A 121 -2.51 -12.21 17.20
CA GLU A 121 -2.01 -13.40 16.52
C GLU A 121 -3.00 -14.56 16.66
N GLU A 122 -3.59 -14.73 17.83
CA GLU A 122 -4.61 -15.74 18.11
C GLU A 122 -5.88 -15.47 17.29
N VAL A 123 -6.39 -14.23 17.31
CA VAL A 123 -7.55 -13.81 16.50
C VAL A 123 -7.32 -14.07 15.00
N LEU A 124 -6.12 -13.78 14.50
CA LEU A 124 -5.77 -14.01 13.09
C LEU A 124 -5.63 -15.50 12.75
N LEU A 125 -5.14 -16.33 13.68
CA LEU A 125 -5.06 -17.77 13.51
C LEU A 125 -6.46 -18.41 13.50
N GLU A 126 -7.34 -17.99 14.40
CA GLU A 126 -8.74 -18.43 14.41
C GLU A 126 -9.46 -17.99 13.13
N PHE A 127 -9.33 -16.72 12.76
CA PHE A 127 -9.87 -16.19 11.52
C PHE A 127 -9.39 -16.99 10.32
N ARG A 128 -8.09 -17.32 10.24
CA ARG A 128 -7.53 -18.10 9.12
C ARG A 128 -8.22 -19.44 8.93
N GLU A 129 -8.62 -20.10 10.02
CA GLU A 129 -9.22 -21.43 9.95
C GLU A 129 -10.74 -21.40 9.73
N LYS A 130 -11.45 -20.46 10.36
CA LYS A 130 -12.94 -20.46 10.42
C LYS A 130 -13.61 -19.15 10.06
N GLY A 131 -12.87 -18.05 9.97
CA GLY A 131 -13.45 -16.72 9.82
C GLY A 131 -13.98 -16.43 8.42
N ASN A 132 -15.09 -15.69 8.36
CA ASN A 132 -15.66 -15.21 7.10
C ASN A 132 -15.22 -13.77 6.81
N ILE A 133 -15.27 -12.91 7.83
CA ILE A 133 -14.94 -11.49 7.73
C ILE A 133 -13.95 -11.10 8.83
N LEU A 134 -12.90 -10.38 8.46
CA LEU A 134 -11.97 -9.73 9.39
C LEU A 134 -12.12 -8.21 9.28
N LEU A 135 -12.56 -7.57 10.37
CA LEU A 135 -12.53 -6.12 10.52
C LEU A 135 -11.19 -5.72 11.14
N ALA A 136 -10.46 -4.85 10.45
CA ALA A 136 -9.14 -4.44 10.91
C ALA A 136 -8.84 -2.97 10.67
N THR A 137 -7.82 -2.45 11.35
CA THR A 137 -7.24 -1.13 11.03
C THR A 137 -5.99 -1.28 10.16
N THR A 138 -5.58 -0.19 9.51
CA THR A 138 -4.40 -0.16 8.63
C THR A 138 -3.09 -0.53 9.33
N VAL A 139 -3.05 -0.44 10.67
CA VAL A 139 -1.89 -0.79 11.52
C VAL A 139 -1.84 -2.29 11.85
N VAL A 140 -2.56 -3.12 11.10
CA VAL A 140 -2.46 -4.59 11.25
C VAL A 140 -1.42 -5.10 10.27
N GLU A 141 -0.17 -5.00 10.71
CA GLU A 141 1.00 -5.56 10.04
C GLU A 141 1.41 -6.83 10.76
N VAL A 142 0.71 -7.93 10.48
CA VAL A 142 1.08 -9.25 10.99
C VAL A 142 1.53 -10.13 9.81
N GLY A 143 2.62 -10.87 10.01
CA GLY A 143 3.26 -11.74 9.02
C GLY A 143 2.46 -13.01 8.67
N ILE A 144 1.20 -13.10 9.09
CA ILE A 144 0.34 -14.26 8.82
C ILE A 144 -0.16 -14.22 7.37
N SER A 145 -0.05 -15.35 6.70
CA SER A 145 -0.62 -15.54 5.37
C SER A 145 -2.07 -16.01 5.47
N LEU A 146 -2.97 -15.30 4.80
CA LEU A 146 -4.39 -15.62 4.69
C LEU A 146 -4.66 -16.08 3.25
N PRO A 147 -4.51 -17.39 2.94
CA PRO A 147 -4.56 -17.89 1.58
C PRO A 147 -5.94 -17.81 0.93
N LYS A 148 -7.01 -17.86 1.74
CA LYS A 148 -8.42 -17.77 1.30
C LYS A 148 -8.91 -16.33 1.14
N LEU A 149 -8.05 -15.34 1.37
CA LEU A 149 -8.43 -13.93 1.31
C LEU A 149 -8.52 -13.45 -0.14
N THR A 150 -9.75 -13.30 -0.64
CA THR A 150 -10.03 -12.89 -2.04
C THR A 150 -10.56 -11.47 -2.13
N LEU A 151 -11.26 -10.97 -1.12
CA LEU A 151 -11.89 -9.64 -1.17
C LEU A 151 -11.36 -8.75 -0.05
N ILE A 152 -10.90 -7.55 -0.43
CA ILE A 152 -10.54 -6.49 0.50
C ILE A 152 -11.39 -5.24 0.26
N VAL A 153 -11.93 -4.67 1.33
CA VAL A 153 -12.62 -3.38 1.33
C VAL A 153 -11.80 -2.39 2.15
N ILE A 154 -11.49 -1.23 1.60
CA ILE A 154 -10.73 -0.18 2.27
C ILE A 154 -11.66 1.03 2.45
N VAL A 155 -12.05 1.30 3.69
CA VAL A 155 -12.94 2.41 4.06
C VAL A 155 -12.14 3.71 4.17
N GLY A 156 -12.64 4.77 3.54
CA GLY A 156 -11.96 6.07 3.52
C GLY A 156 -10.65 6.02 2.74
N ALA A 157 -10.65 5.30 1.62
CA ALA A 157 -9.44 5.05 0.82
C ALA A 157 -8.75 6.35 0.36
N GLU A 158 -9.50 7.44 0.14
CA GLU A 158 -8.96 8.73 -0.27
C GLU A 158 -8.14 9.43 0.82
N ARG A 159 -8.16 8.94 2.07
CA ARG A 159 -7.32 9.44 3.16
C ARG A 159 -6.00 8.69 3.28
N LEU A 160 -5.86 7.56 2.60
CA LEU A 160 -4.65 6.73 2.66
C LEU A 160 -3.67 7.09 1.53
N GLY A 161 -2.37 6.98 1.79
CA GLY A 161 -1.33 7.11 0.77
C GLY A 161 -1.41 5.98 -0.26
N LEU A 162 -1.02 6.24 -1.50
CA LEU A 162 -1.13 5.25 -2.58
C LEU A 162 -0.24 4.01 -2.33
N ALA A 163 0.91 4.21 -1.69
CA ALA A 163 1.77 3.11 -1.26
C ALA A 163 1.08 2.18 -0.25
N THR A 164 0.36 2.75 0.73
CA THR A 164 -0.42 1.98 1.71
C THR A 164 -1.56 1.23 1.03
N LEU A 165 -2.29 1.87 0.11
CA LEU A 165 -3.33 1.22 -0.68
C LEU A 165 -2.76 0.05 -1.51
N HIS A 166 -1.57 0.21 -2.11
CA HIS A 166 -0.90 -0.85 -2.84
C HIS A 166 -0.54 -2.03 -1.95
N GLN A 167 0.01 -1.78 -0.77
CA GLN A 167 0.34 -2.81 0.21
C GLN A 167 -0.90 -3.58 0.69
N LEU A 168 -1.99 -2.86 0.99
CA LEU A 168 -3.28 -3.45 1.37
C LEU A 168 -3.87 -4.29 0.23
N ARG A 169 -3.90 -3.76 -1.01
CA ARG A 169 -4.31 -4.52 -2.19
C ARG A 169 -3.47 -5.78 -2.38
N GLY A 170 -2.18 -5.73 -2.10
CA GLY A 170 -1.27 -6.87 -2.20
C GLY A 170 -1.53 -8.00 -1.18
N ARG A 171 -2.40 -7.79 -0.17
CA ARG A 171 -2.78 -8.81 0.81
C ARG A 171 -3.72 -9.87 0.23
N VAL A 172 -4.48 -9.55 -0.81
CA VAL A 172 -5.35 -10.51 -1.53
C VAL A 172 -4.65 -11.14 -2.74
N GLY A 173 -5.19 -12.25 -3.23
CA GLY A 173 -4.72 -12.89 -4.48
C GLY A 173 -3.40 -13.65 -4.37
N ARG A 174 -3.10 -14.22 -3.20
CA ARG A 174 -1.84 -14.95 -2.95
C ARG A 174 -1.74 -16.32 -3.63
N ASN A 175 -2.87 -16.93 -4.01
CA ASN A 175 -2.92 -18.27 -4.62
C ASN A 175 -3.37 -18.24 -6.08
N GLY A 176 -3.29 -17.10 -6.76
CA GLY A 176 -3.82 -16.93 -8.12
C GLY A 176 -5.36 -16.91 -8.19
N LEU A 177 -6.05 -16.99 -7.05
CA LEU A 177 -7.50 -16.79 -6.96
C LEU A 177 -7.86 -15.40 -7.49
N LYS A 178 -8.93 -15.34 -8.29
CA LYS A 178 -9.54 -14.07 -8.66
C LYS A 178 -9.88 -13.32 -7.38
N SER A 179 -9.45 -12.08 -7.31
CA SER A 179 -9.52 -11.27 -6.10
C SER A 179 -10.05 -9.88 -6.41
N TRP A 180 -10.54 -9.19 -5.39
CA TRP A 180 -11.20 -7.90 -5.51
C TRP A 180 -10.70 -6.93 -4.46
N CYS A 181 -10.49 -5.69 -4.89
CA CYS A 181 -10.13 -4.58 -4.02
C CYS A 181 -11.14 -3.45 -4.19
N TYR A 182 -11.93 -3.21 -3.17
CA TYR A 182 -12.91 -2.14 -3.12
C TYR A 182 -12.37 -0.95 -2.34
N LEU A 183 -12.31 0.21 -3.01
CA LEU A 183 -11.88 1.47 -2.43
C LEU A 183 -13.14 2.27 -2.09
N TYR A 184 -13.60 2.18 -0.84
CA TYR A 184 -14.79 2.89 -0.39
C TYR A 184 -14.44 4.33 -0.04
N SER A 185 -15.12 5.27 -0.69
CA SER A 185 -14.94 6.70 -0.51
C SER A 185 -16.27 7.44 -0.46
N ASN A 186 -16.36 8.41 0.45
CA ASN A 186 -17.44 9.39 0.49
C ASN A 186 -17.19 10.56 -0.48
N ALA A 187 -16.00 10.65 -1.09
CA ALA A 187 -15.65 11.63 -2.12
C ALA A 187 -15.84 11.00 -3.51
N PRO A 188 -17.02 11.19 -4.16
CA PRO A 188 -17.26 10.63 -5.48
C PRO A 188 -16.26 11.19 -6.49
N ALA A 189 -15.85 10.36 -7.47
CA ALA A 189 -14.94 10.73 -8.55
C ALA A 189 -13.56 11.25 -8.11
N ASN A 190 -12.99 10.70 -7.03
CA ASN A 190 -11.61 10.98 -6.66
C ASN A 190 -10.63 10.47 -7.74
N GLU A 191 -10.04 11.38 -8.51
CA GLU A 191 -9.15 11.06 -9.65
C GLU A 191 -7.96 10.20 -9.22
N ARG A 192 -7.41 10.45 -8.02
CA ARG A 192 -6.30 9.69 -7.45
C ARG A 192 -6.67 8.22 -7.23
N LEU A 193 -7.85 7.94 -6.68
CA LEU A 193 -8.35 6.57 -6.52
C LEU A 193 -8.67 5.91 -7.86
N VAL A 194 -9.23 6.67 -8.82
CA VAL A 194 -9.51 6.16 -10.16
C VAL A 194 -8.21 5.73 -10.86
N GLN A 195 -7.20 6.59 -10.88
CA GLN A 195 -5.89 6.27 -11.48
C GLN A 195 -5.21 5.10 -10.75
N PHE A 196 -5.33 5.03 -9.42
CA PHE A 196 -4.82 3.88 -8.66
C PHE A 196 -5.53 2.57 -9.03
N SER A 197 -6.85 2.58 -9.22
CA SER A 197 -7.62 1.37 -9.58
C SER A 197 -7.23 0.80 -10.95
N GLN A 198 -6.75 1.66 -11.85
CA GLN A 198 -6.28 1.27 -13.19
C GLN A 198 -4.81 0.82 -13.20
N THR A 199 -4.06 1.04 -12.11
CA THR A 199 -2.61 0.83 -12.06
C THR A 199 -2.25 -0.35 -11.15
N THR A 200 -1.65 -1.40 -11.71
CA THR A 200 -1.28 -2.61 -10.96
C THR A 200 0.18 -2.62 -10.49
N ASN A 201 1.07 -1.96 -11.22
CA ASN A 201 2.51 -1.94 -10.98
C ASN A 201 2.92 -0.98 -9.85
N GLY A 202 3.80 -1.45 -8.95
CA GLY A 202 4.31 -0.64 -7.84
C GLY A 202 5.15 0.57 -8.27
N PHE A 203 5.85 0.49 -9.41
CA PHE A 203 6.61 1.63 -9.97
C PHE A 203 5.69 2.75 -10.44
N ASP A 204 4.67 2.39 -11.21
CA ASP A 204 3.69 3.34 -11.72
C ASP A 204 2.91 3.98 -10.58
N ILE A 205 2.63 3.22 -9.52
CA ILE A 205 2.04 3.76 -8.28
C ILE A 205 2.96 4.75 -7.57
N ALA A 206 4.28 4.51 -7.55
CA ALA A 206 5.23 5.46 -6.97
C ALA A 206 5.31 6.76 -7.78
N LYS A 207 5.31 6.67 -9.12
CA LYS A 207 5.21 7.84 -10.02
C LYS A 207 3.91 8.60 -9.80
N LEU A 208 2.79 7.87 -9.67
CA LEU A 208 1.48 8.43 -9.38
C LEU A 208 1.44 9.16 -8.03
N ASP A 209 2.03 8.56 -6.99
CA ASP A 209 2.13 9.17 -5.66
C ASP A 209 2.93 10.48 -5.73
N LEU A 210 4.08 10.49 -6.43
CA LEU A 210 4.87 11.70 -6.67
C LEU A 210 4.07 12.79 -7.38
N LYS A 211 3.33 12.44 -8.44
CA LYS A 211 2.50 13.38 -9.21
C LYS A 211 1.48 14.08 -8.30
N PHE A 212 0.71 13.32 -7.52
CA PHE A 212 -0.31 13.89 -6.62
C PHE A 212 0.28 14.68 -5.45
N ARG A 213 1.48 14.31 -4.97
CA ARG A 213 2.22 15.11 -3.99
C ARG A 213 2.70 16.44 -4.58
N ASN A 214 3.15 16.44 -5.83
CA ASN A 214 3.64 17.64 -6.52
C ASN A 214 2.51 18.61 -6.84
N SER A 215 1.31 18.11 -7.16
CA SER A 215 0.11 18.93 -7.40
C SER A 215 -0.53 19.48 -6.12
N GLY A 216 -0.01 19.16 -4.92
CA GLY A 216 -0.44 19.76 -3.65
C GLY A 216 -1.63 19.08 -2.97
N ASP A 217 -2.01 17.86 -3.38
CA ASP A 217 -3.24 17.17 -2.97
C ASP A 217 -3.08 16.32 -1.69
N ILE A 218 -2.22 16.71 -0.74
CA ILE A 218 -1.99 15.93 0.49
C ILE A 218 -2.79 16.50 1.66
N LEU A 219 -3.76 15.71 2.11
CA LEU A 219 -4.64 15.92 3.27
C LEU A 219 -3.99 15.70 4.64
N ASP A 220 -2.66 15.75 4.76
CA ASP A 220 -2.03 15.76 6.08
C ASP A 220 -0.79 16.66 6.03
N GLY A 221 -0.93 17.80 6.70
CA GLY A 221 0.04 18.87 6.71
C GLY A 221 1.34 18.45 7.37
N THR A 222 2.33 18.09 6.58
CA THR A 222 3.68 18.69 6.66
C THR A 222 4.46 18.26 5.42
N ILE A 223 4.66 19.21 4.50
CA ILE A 223 5.56 19.03 3.37
C ILE A 223 6.98 19.01 3.95
N GLN A 224 7.45 17.85 4.43
CA GLN A 224 8.86 17.66 4.72
C GLN A 224 9.60 17.33 3.40
N SER A 225 9.45 18.18 2.39
CA SER A 225 10.19 18.06 1.14
C SER A 225 11.58 18.62 1.34
N GLY A 226 12.58 17.72 1.40
CA GLY A 226 13.92 18.06 0.96
C GLY A 226 13.84 18.70 -0.44
N GLN A 227 14.62 19.75 -0.64
CA GLN A 227 14.58 20.70 -1.76
C GLN A 227 13.93 20.16 -3.05
N LYS A 228 12.82 20.77 -3.46
CA LYS A 228 12.24 20.58 -4.80
C LYS A 228 13.19 21.21 -5.82
N PHE A 229 13.67 20.45 -6.80
CA PHE A 229 14.37 21.03 -7.95
C PHE A 229 13.36 21.89 -8.74
N ARG A 230 13.71 23.15 -8.98
CA ARG A 230 12.80 24.15 -9.57
C ARG A 230 12.58 23.95 -11.09
N TRP A 231 13.41 23.13 -11.73
CA TRP A 231 13.49 22.95 -13.19
C TRP A 231 13.68 21.49 -13.63
N LEU A 232 13.56 20.53 -12.71
CA LEU A 232 13.80 19.12 -12.98
C LEU A 232 12.74 18.29 -12.25
N ASP A 233 11.91 17.58 -13.01
CA ASP A 233 11.02 16.56 -12.48
C ASP A 233 11.63 15.19 -12.77
N MET A 234 12.09 14.50 -11.73
CA MET A 234 12.71 13.17 -11.89
C MET A 234 11.76 12.12 -12.48
N ALA A 235 10.45 12.32 -12.39
CA ALA A 235 9.47 11.39 -12.95
C ALA A 235 9.19 11.63 -14.44
N GLU A 236 9.34 12.86 -14.94
CA GLU A 236 9.06 13.24 -16.34
C GLU A 236 10.34 13.42 -17.18
N ASP A 237 11.46 13.80 -16.57
CA ASP A 237 12.72 14.14 -17.24
C ASP A 237 13.72 12.95 -17.27
N GLU A 238 13.22 11.72 -17.36
CA GLU A 238 14.01 10.48 -17.30
C GLU A 238 15.18 10.47 -18.32
N ALA A 239 14.93 10.97 -19.53
CA ALA A 239 15.93 11.08 -20.58
C ALA A 239 17.06 12.09 -20.26
N VAL A 240 16.74 13.19 -19.58
CA VAL A 240 17.71 14.24 -19.20
C VAL A 240 18.60 13.72 -18.07
N VAL A 241 18.03 13.03 -17.09
CA VAL A 241 18.77 12.39 -16.00
C VAL A 241 19.71 11.33 -16.56
N ALA A 242 19.24 10.45 -17.46
CA ALA A 242 20.07 9.43 -18.11
C ALA A 242 21.21 10.02 -18.96
N ALA A 243 21.00 11.17 -19.59
CA ALA A 243 22.05 11.88 -20.34
C ALA A 243 23.11 12.49 -19.42
N ALA A 244 22.69 13.10 -18.30
CA ALA A 244 23.59 13.66 -17.30
C ALA A 244 24.47 12.55 -16.67
N GLN A 245 23.89 11.40 -16.33
CA GLN A 245 24.59 10.23 -15.80
C GLN A 245 25.67 9.69 -16.75
N ARG A 246 25.34 9.53 -18.04
CA ARG A 246 26.32 9.10 -19.06
C ARG A 246 27.50 10.06 -19.15
N ARG A 247 27.25 11.36 -18.98
CA ARG A 247 28.30 12.37 -18.97
C ARG A 247 29.18 12.28 -17.73
N VAL A 248 28.60 12.14 -16.54
CA VAL A 248 29.36 12.01 -15.29
C VAL A 248 30.23 10.75 -15.30
N SER A 249 29.67 9.60 -15.68
CA SER A 249 30.42 8.34 -15.79
C SER A 249 31.59 8.43 -16.77
N SER A 250 31.40 9.09 -17.92
CA SER A 250 32.50 9.32 -18.87
C SER A 250 33.65 10.14 -18.28
N ILE A 251 33.36 11.15 -17.44
CA ILE A 251 34.38 12.00 -16.82
C ILE A 251 35.13 11.26 -15.70
N VAL A 252 34.42 10.48 -14.90
CA VAL A 252 35.03 9.67 -13.83
C VAL A 252 35.93 8.58 -14.41
N SER A 253 35.53 7.96 -15.53
CA SER A 253 36.34 6.96 -16.22
C SER A 253 37.61 7.52 -16.90
N GLN A 254 37.67 8.83 -17.17
CA GLN A 254 38.85 9.50 -17.71
C GLN A 254 39.80 10.02 -16.62
N SER A 255 39.35 10.04 -15.36
CA SER A 255 40.12 10.54 -14.21
C SER A 255 40.71 9.42 -13.35
N SER A 256 40.59 8.16 -13.80
CA SER A 256 41.22 6.95 -13.25
C SER A 256 42.24 6.42 -14.25
#